data_AF-A0A1S1Q1A0-F1
#
_entry.id   AF-A0A1S1Q1A0-F1
#
_cell.length_a   1.000
_cell.length_b   1.000
_cell.length_c   1.000
_cell.angle_alpha   90.00
_cell.angle_beta   90.00
_cell.angle_gamma   90.00
#
_symmetry.space_group_name_H-M   'P 1'
#
loop_
_entity.id
_entity.type
_entity.pdbx_description
1 polymer ?
#
loop_
_entity_poly.entity_id
_entity_poly.type
_entity_poly.pdbx_seq_one_letter_code
_entity_poly.pdbx_strand_id
1 'polypeptide(L)'
;MQVADPVERAALADDLMWTASRQRSAFRGIRAAAIRQALDGGSTAGELARRMRVTEADVAWMADHPVATLRAASMPSRRAVRIA
;
A
#
# COMPACT_ATOMS: atom_id res chain seq x y z
N MET A 1 -13.23 -4.98 -0.90
CA MET A 1 -12.65 -4.82 -2.25
C MET A 1 -11.18 -5.17 -2.15
N GLN A 2 -10.72 -6.25 -2.78
CA GLN A 2 -9.29 -6.58 -2.86
C GLN A 2 -8.82 -6.16 -4.26
N VAL A 3 -8.01 -5.10 -4.33
CA VAL A 3 -7.35 -4.69 -5.58
C VAL A 3 -6.07 -5.51 -5.72
N ALA A 4 -6.06 -6.44 -6.67
CA ALA A 4 -4.97 -7.41 -6.83
C ALA A 4 -3.69 -6.74 -7.35
N ASP A 5 -3.81 -5.87 -8.35
CA ASP A 5 -2.67 -5.14 -8.90
C ASP A 5 -2.12 -4.13 -7.87
N PRO A 6 -0.83 -4.24 -7.47
CA PRO A 6 -0.22 -3.29 -6.56
C PRO A 6 -0.18 -1.86 -7.11
N VAL A 7 -0.08 -1.65 -8.42
CA VAL A 7 -0.07 -0.30 -9.02
C VAL A 7 -1.44 0.37 -8.88
N GLU A 8 -2.51 -0.33 -9.28
CA GLU A 8 -3.88 0.13 -9.05
C GLU A 8 -4.19 0.36 -7.56
N ARG A 9 -3.68 -0.50 -6.68
CA ARG A 9 -3.88 -0.36 -5.23
C ARG A 9 -3.20 0.90 -4.68
N ALA A 10 -2.01 1.23 -5.16
CA ALA A 10 -1.31 2.44 -4.78
C ALA A 10 -2.07 3.69 -5.23
N ALA A 11 -2.56 3.72 -6.47
CA ALA A 11 -3.35 4.82 -7.01
C ALA A 11 -4.68 5.01 -6.26
N LEU A 12 -5.42 3.93 -6.01
CA LEU A 12 -6.67 4.01 -5.25
C LEU A 12 -6.45 4.52 -3.81
N ALA A 13 -5.38 4.08 -3.15
CA ALA A 13 -5.05 4.56 -1.81
C ALA A 13 -4.66 6.05 -1.81
N ASP A 14 -4.01 6.53 -2.87
CA ASP A 14 -3.71 7.95 -3.08
C ASP A 14 -5.00 8.77 -3.18
N ASP A 15 -5.90 8.38 -4.07
CA ASP A 15 -7.18 9.06 -4.28
C ASP A 15 -8.01 9.11 -2.98
N LEU A 16 -8.12 7.97 -2.29
CA LEU A 16 -8.90 7.86 -1.04
C LEU A 16 -8.30 8.68 0.11
N MET A 17 -6.98 8.90 0.12
CA MET A 17 -6.33 9.74 1.13
C MET A 17 -6.80 11.20 1.05
N TRP A 18 -7.13 11.67 -0.15
CA TRP A 18 -7.55 13.06 -0.40
C TRP A 18 -9.07 13.26 -0.36
N THR A 19 -9.85 12.20 -0.51
CA THR A 19 -11.25 12.24 -0.07
C THR A 19 -11.30 12.45 1.45
N ALA A 20 -12.32 13.13 2.00
CA ALA A 20 -12.44 13.53 3.41
C ALA A 20 -12.56 12.36 4.42
N SER A 21 -11.86 11.26 4.20
CA SER A 21 -11.79 10.08 5.03
C SER A 21 -11.03 10.37 6.33
N ARG A 22 -11.57 9.85 7.44
CA ARG A 22 -10.88 9.82 8.75
C ARG A 22 -9.69 8.85 8.77
N GLN A 23 -9.45 8.09 7.71
CA GLN A 23 -8.46 7.00 7.64
C GLN A 23 -7.21 7.35 6.82
N ARG A 24 -6.90 8.64 6.60
CA ARG A 24 -5.77 9.08 5.77
C ARG A 24 -4.44 8.39 6.12
N SER A 25 -4.14 8.23 7.41
CA SER A 25 -2.91 7.56 7.87
C SER A 25 -2.86 6.08 7.49
N ALA A 26 -4.00 5.39 7.46
CA ALA A 26 -4.08 4.00 7.00
C ALA A 26 -3.83 3.91 5.49
N PHE A 27 -4.44 4.81 4.71
CA PHE A 27 -4.22 4.86 3.26
C PHE A 27 -2.76 5.19 2.90
N ARG A 28 -2.08 6.05 3.67
CA ARG A 28 -0.64 6.31 3.45
C ARG A 28 0.20 5.05 3.51
N GLY A 29 -0.04 4.17 4.49
CA GLY A 29 0.74 2.94 4.57
C GLY A 29 0.29 1.85 3.60
N ILE A 30 -1.01 1.78 3.25
CA ILE A 30 -1.46 0.93 2.13
C ILE A 30 -0.75 1.35 0.84
N ARG A 31 -0.68 2.65 0.56
CA ARG A 31 0.01 3.22 -0.60
C ARG A 31 1.50 2.89 -0.59
N ALA A 32 2.21 3.13 0.53
CA ALA A 32 3.63 2.81 0.65
C ALA A 32 3.93 1.31 0.52
N ALA A 33 3.06 0.43 1.05
CA ALA A 33 3.20 -1.00 0.88
C ALA A 33 2.95 -1.45 -0.58
N ALA A 34 1.96 -0.87 -1.23
CA ALA A 34 1.62 -1.16 -2.62
C ALA A 34 2.70 -0.69 -3.60
N ILE A 35 3.28 0.50 -3.38
CA ILE A 35 4.42 1.01 -4.16
C ILE A 35 5.60 0.02 -4.10
N ARG A 36 5.99 -0.41 -2.89
CA ARG A 36 7.09 -1.38 -2.74
C ARG A 36 6.79 -2.70 -3.42
N GLN A 37 5.59 -3.23 -3.25
CA GLN A 37 5.18 -4.46 -3.94
C GLN A 37 5.22 -4.33 -5.46
N ALA A 38 4.84 -3.18 -6.02
CA ALA A 38 4.93 -2.93 -7.46
C ALA A 38 6.39 -2.85 -7.94
N LEU A 39 7.25 -2.14 -7.21
CA LEU A 39 8.68 -2.05 -7.52
C LEU A 39 9.37 -3.42 -7.45
N ASP A 40 9.11 -4.19 -6.39
CA ASP A 40 9.61 -5.57 -6.22
C ASP A 40 9.08 -6.51 -7.33
N GLY A 41 7.89 -6.21 -7.86
CA GLY A 41 7.27 -6.92 -8.98
C GLY A 41 7.77 -6.51 -10.36
N GLY A 42 8.68 -5.54 -10.46
CA GLY A 42 9.29 -5.08 -11.71
C GLY A 42 8.61 -3.86 -12.35
N SER A 43 7.61 -3.24 -11.72
CA SER A 43 7.08 -1.95 -12.16
C SER A 43 8.14 -0.86 -11.97
N THR A 44 8.07 0.17 -12.82
CA THR A 44 8.99 1.31 -12.75
C THR A 44 8.43 2.46 -11.92
N ALA A 45 9.30 3.29 -11.35
CA ALA A 45 8.90 4.51 -10.66
C ALA A 45 8.07 5.44 -11.58
N GLY A 46 8.44 5.55 -12.86
CA GLY A 46 7.71 6.34 -13.85
C GLY A 46 6.31 5.80 -14.17
N GLU A 47 6.10 4.47 -14.12
CA GLU A 47 4.76 3.87 -14.26
C GLU A 47 3.86 4.24 -13.07
N LEU A 48 4.38 4.06 -11.86
CA LEU A 48 3.68 4.41 -10.61
C LEU A 48 3.36 5.91 -10.58
N ALA A 49 4.33 6.76 -10.89
CA ALA A 49 4.19 8.21 -10.94
C ALA A 49 3.06 8.64 -11.88
N ARG A 50 3.02 8.09 -13.10
CA ARG A 50 1.94 8.37 -14.08
C ARG A 50 0.57 7.93 -13.59
N ARG A 51 0.45 6.72 -12.99
CA ARG A 51 -0.83 6.20 -12.50
C ARG A 51 -1.37 7.03 -11.34
N MET A 52 -0.49 7.41 -10.42
CA MET A 52 -0.84 8.13 -9.20
C MET A 52 -0.87 9.65 -9.39
N ARG A 53 -0.45 10.17 -10.56
CA ARG A 53 -0.32 11.60 -10.86
C ARG A 53 0.61 12.33 -9.88
N VAL A 54 1.72 11.69 -9.52
CA VAL A 54 2.80 12.23 -8.68
C VAL A 54 4.12 12.25 -9.46
N THR A 55 5.19 12.77 -8.86
CA THR A 55 6.52 12.71 -9.49
C THR A 55 7.25 11.39 -9.16
N GLU A 56 8.23 11.02 -9.97
CA GLU A 56 9.10 9.86 -9.66
C GLU A 56 9.87 10.05 -8.35
N ALA A 57 10.25 11.29 -8.02
CA ALA A 57 10.86 11.63 -6.75
C ALA A 57 9.91 11.37 -5.56
N ASP A 58 8.62 11.67 -5.71
CA ASP A 58 7.62 11.35 -4.70
C ASP A 58 7.48 9.82 -4.52
N VAL A 59 7.50 9.06 -5.61
CA VAL A 59 7.44 7.58 -5.56
C VAL A 59 8.65 7.02 -4.81
N ALA A 60 9.86 7.49 -5.12
CA ALA A 60 11.08 7.09 -4.43
C ALA A 60 11.00 7.44 -2.93
N TRP A 61 10.62 8.67 -2.60
CA TRP A 61 10.45 9.10 -1.22
C TRP A 61 9.42 8.23 -0.46
N MET A 62 8.28 7.92 -1.09
CA MET A 62 7.24 7.08 -0.49
C MET A 62 7.66 5.62 -0.29
N ALA A 63 8.51 5.08 -1.17
CA ALA A 63 9.06 3.73 -1.03
C ALA A 63 10.04 3.64 0.15
N ASP A 64 10.88 4.68 0.31
CA ASP A 64 11.94 4.74 1.33
C ASP A 64 11.42 5.14 2.73
N HIS A 65 10.25 5.78 2.80
CA HIS A 65 9.66 6.24 4.05
C HIS A 65 8.40 5.42 4.39
N PRO A 66 8.57 4.19 4.90
CA PRO A 66 7.44 3.38 5.32
C PRO A 66 6.72 4.10 6.46
N VAL A 67 5.48 4.50 6.20
CA VAL A 67 4.59 4.93 7.28
C VAL A 67 4.39 3.71 8.16
N ALA A 68 4.79 3.81 9.42
CA ALA A 68 4.57 2.79 10.45
C ALA A 68 3.06 2.53 10.53
N THR A 69 2.58 1.64 9.67
CA THR A 69 1.22 1.16 9.72
C THR A 69 1.24 0.19 10.88
N LEU A 70 0.46 0.51 11.91
CA LEU A 70 -0.05 -0.47 12.86
C LEU A 70 -0.27 -1.77 12.09
N ARG A 71 0.63 -2.73 12.39
CA ARG A 71 0.75 -4.07 11.83
C ARG A 71 -0.55 -4.46 11.13
N ALA A 72 -0.58 -4.33 9.80
CA ALA A 72 -1.69 -4.88 9.01
C ALA A 72 -1.83 -6.33 9.48
N ALA A 73 -2.96 -6.63 10.11
CA ALA A 73 -3.12 -7.73 11.04
C ALA A 73 -2.44 -9.00 10.52
N SER A 74 -1.36 -9.41 11.20
CA SER A 74 -0.98 -10.81 11.22
C SER A 74 -2.15 -11.54 11.89
N MET A 75 -3.14 -11.95 11.09
CA MET A 75 -4.18 -12.86 11.53
C MET A 75 -3.48 -14.10 12.10
N PRO A 76 -3.70 -14.47 13.37
CA PRO A 76 -3.08 -15.66 13.91
C PRO A 76 -3.56 -16.88 13.12
N SER A 77 -2.60 -17.61 12.55
CA SER A 77 -2.81 -18.95 11.99
C SER A 77 -3.61 -19.78 12.99
N ARG A 78 -4.74 -20.34 12.55
CA ARG A 78 -5.62 -21.18 13.38
C ARG A 78 -4.79 -22.32 13.98
N ARG A 79 -4.54 -22.25 15.29
CA ARG A 79 -4.13 -23.42 16.06
C ARG A 79 -5.41 -24.20 16.38
N ALA A 80 -5.63 -25.27 15.63
CA ALA A 80 -6.66 -26.25 15.94
C ALA A 80 -6.37 -26.84 17.32
N VAL A 81 -7.22 -26.54 18.30
CA VAL A 81 -7.26 -27.26 19.57
C VAL A 81 -7.99 -28.57 19.30
N ARG A 82 -7.23 -29.66 19.20
CA ARG A 82 -7.74 -31.00 19.51
C ARG A 82 -7.32 -31.28 20.95
N ILE A 83 -8.28 -31.41 21.84
CA ILE A 83 -8.09 -32.14 23.10
C ILE A 83 -8.99 -33.35 22.99
N ALA A 84 -8.35 -34.52 23.04
CA ALA A 84 -8.95 -35.84 23.13
C ALA A 84 -9.38 -36.13 24.57
#